data_AF-A0A1G9GWI2-F1
#
_entry.id   AF-A0A1G9GWI2-F1
#
_cell.length_a   1.000
_cell.length_b   1.000
_cell.length_c   1.000
_cell.angle_alpha   90.00
_cell.angle_beta   90.00
_cell.angle_gamma   90.00
#
_symmetry.space_group_name_H-M   'P 1'
#
loop_
_entity.id
_entity.type
_entity.pdbx_description
1 polymer ?
#
loop_
_entity_poly.entity_id
_entity_poly.type
_entity_poly.pdbx_seq_one_letter_code
_entity_poly.pdbx_strand_id
1 'polypeptide(L)'
;MRKMTELKNTAACLDADIIIKTIKIEKSLFRDILDLFDIIYLHESVYEEINWPPKAITFLDSLIEENKIEVWSDEKLLESFEEKCPGRKLLFSAFNNSLKYFGYEKNFEINLENASHEDLIYKLEKIEKGIGNNLGEIKTICFSKGYFSSKAVQSSPLKV
;
A
#
# COMPACT_ATOMS: atom_id res chain seq x y z
N MET A 1 -8.38 23.84 -20.87
CA MET A 1 -7.76 22.61 -20.32
C MET A 1 -6.91 23.00 -19.12
N ARG A 2 -7.27 22.56 -17.91
CA ARG A 2 -6.35 22.64 -16.76
C ARG A 2 -5.20 21.69 -17.05
N LYS A 3 -3.95 22.17 -17.03
CA LYS A 3 -2.78 21.28 -17.02
C LYS A 3 -2.89 20.45 -15.74
N MET A 4 -3.12 19.14 -15.88
CA MET A 4 -2.91 18.20 -14.79
C MET A 4 -1.42 18.29 -14.46
N THR A 5 -1.12 18.97 -13.36
CA THR A 5 0.23 19.01 -12.79
C THR A 5 0.65 17.58 -12.48
N GLU A 6 1.70 17.10 -13.15
CA GLU A 6 2.38 15.85 -12.80
C GLU A 6 2.63 15.84 -11.28
N LEU A 7 2.00 14.90 -10.58
CA LEU A 7 2.22 14.69 -9.17
C LEU A 7 3.51 13.88 -9.02
N LYS A 8 4.66 14.56 -9.18
CA LYS A 8 5.96 13.92 -8.97
C LYS A 8 6.06 13.35 -7.57
N ASN A 9 6.65 12.17 -7.47
CA ASN A 9 6.89 11.36 -6.28
C ASN A 9 5.67 10.70 -5.63
N THR A 10 4.62 10.38 -6.38
CA THR A 10 3.41 9.75 -5.85
C THR A 10 3.36 8.24 -6.04
N ALA A 11 2.80 7.54 -5.05
CA ALA A 11 2.54 6.11 -5.11
C ALA A 11 1.03 5.86 -4.96
N ALA A 12 0.47 4.93 -5.72
CA ALA A 12 -0.87 4.42 -5.52
C ALA A 12 -0.81 2.96 -5.09
N CYS A 13 -1.53 2.63 -4.03
CA CYS A 13 -1.89 1.25 -3.78
C CYS A 13 -3.29 1.00 -4.35
N LEU A 14 -3.42 -0.05 -5.13
CA LEU A 14 -4.69 -0.46 -5.69
C LEU A 14 -5.42 -1.41 -4.74
N ASP A 15 -6.74 -1.28 -4.76
CA ASP A 15 -7.69 -2.14 -4.07
C ASP A 15 -8.37 -3.07 -5.10
N ALA A 16 -8.79 -4.27 -4.70
CA ALA A 16 -9.52 -5.19 -5.57
C ALA A 16 -10.76 -4.52 -6.15
N ASP A 17 -11.45 -3.74 -5.33
CA ASP A 17 -12.71 -3.11 -5.66
C ASP A 17 -12.54 -2.03 -6.75
N ILE A 18 -11.45 -1.26 -6.70
CA ILE A 18 -11.17 -0.26 -7.75
C ILE A 18 -10.84 -0.94 -9.07
N ILE A 19 -10.08 -2.04 -9.05
CA ILE A 19 -9.77 -2.81 -10.24
C ILE A 19 -11.07 -3.35 -10.86
N ILE A 20 -11.87 -4.08 -10.07
CA ILE A 20 -13.12 -4.72 -10.50
C ILE A 20 -14.15 -3.70 -11.03
N LYS A 21 -14.33 -2.57 -10.34
CA LYS A 21 -15.30 -1.54 -10.72
C LYS A 21 -14.87 -0.80 -11.97
N THR A 22 -13.59 -0.50 -12.15
CA THR A 22 -13.16 0.36 -13.26
C THR A 22 -13.28 -0.33 -14.62
N ILE A 23 -13.17 -1.66 -14.66
CA ILE A 23 -13.43 -2.44 -15.89
C ILE A 23 -14.88 -2.31 -16.37
N LYS A 24 -15.83 -2.07 -15.45
CA LYS A 24 -17.24 -1.90 -15.79
C LYS A 24 -17.56 -0.53 -16.38
N ILE A 25 -16.70 0.46 -16.15
CA ILE A 25 -16.94 1.87 -16.51
C ILE A 25 -16.17 2.20 -17.78
N GLU A 26 -14.85 2.34 -17.68
CA GLU A 26 -14.01 2.76 -18.81
C GLU A 26 -12.53 2.44 -18.55
N LYS A 27 -11.95 1.53 -19.36
CA LYS A 27 -10.55 1.11 -19.20
C LYS A 27 -9.52 2.21 -19.50
N SER A 28 -9.83 3.09 -20.45
CA SER A 28 -9.02 4.26 -20.82
C SER A 28 -8.84 5.19 -19.63
N LEU A 29 -9.94 5.55 -18.96
CA LEU A 29 -9.91 6.43 -17.79
C LEU A 29 -9.05 5.85 -16.67
N PHE A 30 -9.09 4.53 -16.45
CA PHE A 30 -8.22 3.90 -15.45
C PHE A 30 -6.75 4.11 -15.80
N ARG A 31 -6.36 3.83 -17.05
CA ARG A 31 -4.99 4.00 -17.53
C ARG A 31 -4.52 5.46 -17.40
N ASP A 32 -5.38 6.42 -17.71
CA ASP A 32 -5.09 7.85 -17.55
C ASP A 32 -4.88 8.22 -16.06
N ILE A 33 -5.63 7.60 -15.15
CA ILE A 33 -5.44 7.77 -13.69
C ILE A 33 -4.13 7.14 -13.25
N LEU A 34 -3.78 5.96 -13.77
CA LEU A 34 -2.54 5.27 -13.43
C LEU A 34 -1.33 6.13 -13.81
N ASP A 35 -1.35 6.78 -14.96
CA ASP A 35 -0.27 7.65 -15.44
C ASP A 35 -0.03 8.90 -14.56
N LEU A 36 -0.85 9.13 -13.52
CA LEU A 36 -0.64 10.20 -12.53
C LEU A 36 0.32 9.83 -11.41
N PHE A 37 0.63 8.54 -11.26
CA PHE A 37 1.45 8.02 -10.17
C PHE A 37 2.78 7.49 -10.71
N ASP A 38 3.87 7.69 -9.96
CA ASP A 38 5.17 7.15 -10.34
C ASP A 38 5.31 5.67 -9.99
N ILE A 39 4.65 5.26 -8.90
CA ILE A 39 4.64 3.88 -8.43
C ILE A 39 3.20 3.47 -8.25
N ILE A 40 2.85 2.33 -8.82
CA ILE A 40 1.54 1.75 -8.65
C ILE A 40 1.77 0.31 -8.27
N TYR A 41 1.23 -0.07 -7.12
CA TYR A 41 1.38 -1.43 -6.65
C TYR A 41 0.05 -2.00 -6.17
N LEU A 42 -0.01 -3.32 -6.17
CA LEU A 42 -1.06 -4.14 -5.63
C LEU A 42 -0.43 -5.11 -4.63
N HIS A 43 -1.00 -5.25 -3.44
CA HIS A 43 -0.50 -6.25 -2.50
C HIS A 43 -0.86 -7.66 -2.99
N GLU A 44 0.02 -8.64 -2.75
CA GLU A 44 -0.19 -10.03 -3.17
C GLU A 44 -1.53 -10.62 -2.67
N SER A 45 -1.92 -10.32 -1.43
CA SER A 45 -3.21 -10.81 -0.90
C SER A 45 -4.40 -10.27 -1.69
N VAL A 46 -4.34 -9.02 -2.13
CA VAL A 46 -5.40 -8.38 -2.93
C VAL A 46 -5.38 -8.94 -4.35
N TYR A 47 -4.20 -9.22 -4.91
CA TYR A 47 -4.07 -9.90 -6.19
C TYR A 47 -4.73 -11.29 -6.15
N GLU A 48 -4.49 -12.07 -5.10
CA GLU A 48 -5.09 -13.39 -4.90
C GLU A 48 -6.61 -13.35 -4.70
N GLU A 49 -7.16 -12.28 -4.13
CA GLU A 49 -8.60 -12.07 -3.98
C GLU A 49 -9.31 -11.83 -5.32
N ILE A 50 -8.62 -11.26 -6.31
CA ILE A 50 -9.21 -10.93 -7.62
C ILE A 50 -9.27 -12.18 -8.49
N ASN A 51 -10.27 -13.01 -8.23
CA ASN A 51 -10.55 -14.23 -9.01
C ASN A 51 -11.78 -14.10 -9.94
N TRP A 52 -12.50 -12.98 -9.87
CA TRP A 52 -13.69 -12.73 -10.67
C TRP A 52 -14.01 -11.22 -10.76
N PRO A 53 -14.55 -10.71 -11.88
CA PRO A 53 -14.88 -11.41 -13.14
C PRO A 53 -13.65 -11.69 -14.02
N PRO A 54 -13.71 -12.64 -14.97
CA PRO A 54 -12.55 -12.97 -15.84
C PRO A 54 -11.97 -11.77 -16.59
N LYS A 55 -12.82 -10.83 -17.00
CA LYS A 55 -12.38 -9.58 -17.64
C LYS A 55 -11.54 -8.69 -16.72
N ALA A 56 -11.70 -8.82 -15.40
CA ALA A 56 -10.88 -8.13 -14.42
C ALA A 56 -9.49 -8.72 -14.32
N ILE A 57 -9.43 -10.05 -14.23
CA ILE A 57 -8.18 -10.81 -14.21
C ILE A 57 -7.35 -10.47 -15.45
N THR A 58 -7.92 -10.65 -16.64
CA THR A 58 -7.20 -10.34 -17.90
C THR A 58 -6.76 -8.88 -18.00
N PHE A 59 -7.54 -7.94 -17.44
CA PHE A 59 -7.15 -6.53 -17.45
C PHE A 59 -6.02 -6.25 -16.46
N LEU A 60 -6.09 -6.81 -15.26
CA LEU A 60 -5.04 -6.71 -14.25
C LEU A 60 -3.74 -7.33 -14.75
N ASP A 61 -3.78 -8.53 -15.30
CA ASP A 61 -2.62 -9.22 -15.88
C ASP A 61 -1.97 -8.36 -16.96
N SER A 62 -2.77 -7.74 -17.85
CA SER A 62 -2.24 -6.86 -18.89
C SER A 62 -1.51 -5.63 -18.33
N LEU A 63 -1.99 -5.06 -17.22
CA LEU A 63 -1.33 -3.92 -16.58
C LEU A 63 -0.03 -4.33 -15.88
N ILE A 64 0.04 -5.56 -15.35
CA ILE A 64 1.27 -6.12 -14.76
C ILE A 64 2.29 -6.42 -15.86
N GLU A 65 1.88 -7.08 -16.95
CA GLU A 65 2.75 -7.38 -18.11
C GLU A 65 3.31 -6.11 -18.75
N GLU A 66 2.52 -5.03 -18.79
CA GLU A 66 2.95 -3.72 -19.28
C GLU A 66 3.83 -2.94 -18.28
N ASN A 67 4.13 -3.50 -17.10
CA ASN A 67 4.82 -2.82 -15.99
C ASN A 67 4.14 -1.52 -15.54
N LYS A 68 2.81 -1.44 -15.67
CA LYS A 68 2.01 -0.32 -15.16
C LYS A 68 1.65 -0.50 -13.69
N ILE A 69 1.61 -1.74 -13.20
CA ILE A 69 1.35 -2.10 -11.80
C ILE A 69 2.38 -3.15 -11.38
N GLU A 70 2.93 -3.02 -10.18
CA GLU A 70 3.76 -4.06 -9.55
C GLU A 70 2.96 -4.83 -8.50
N VAL A 71 3.17 -6.14 -8.39
CA VAL A 71 2.64 -6.92 -7.26
C VAL A 71 3.71 -6.96 -6.18
N TRP A 72 3.37 -6.49 -4.97
CA TRP A 72 4.30 -6.41 -3.85
C TRP A 72 3.91 -7.39 -2.75
N SER A 73 4.91 -8.12 -2.25
CA SER A 73 4.81 -8.91 -1.02
C SER A 73 5.01 -8.03 0.22
N ASP A 74 4.81 -8.62 1.39
CA ASP A 74 5.12 -7.99 2.68
C ASP A 74 6.60 -7.55 2.78
N GLU A 75 7.54 -8.38 2.33
CA GLU A 75 8.98 -8.07 2.31
C GLU A 75 9.22 -6.81 1.47
N LYS A 76 8.67 -6.78 0.26
CA LYS A 76 8.91 -5.68 -0.68
C LYS A 76 8.33 -4.36 -0.16
N LEU A 77 7.15 -4.43 0.45
CA LEU A 77 6.53 -3.29 1.13
C LEU A 77 7.41 -2.75 2.24
N LEU A 78 7.93 -3.63 3.09
CA LEU A 78 8.77 -3.25 4.21
C LEU A 78 10.11 -2.66 3.75
N GLU A 79 10.79 -3.30 2.80
CA GLU A 79 12.03 -2.78 2.20
C GLU A 79 11.83 -1.37 1.61
N SER A 80 10.79 -1.19 0.79
CA SER A 80 10.45 0.09 0.14
C SER A 80 10.17 1.18 1.18
N PHE A 81 9.57 0.83 2.31
CA PHE A 81 9.37 1.74 3.41
C PHE A 81 10.65 2.08 4.15
N GLU A 82 11.48 1.09 4.49
CA GLU A 82 12.74 1.31 5.21
C GLU A 82 13.70 2.18 4.40
N GLU A 83 13.75 1.99 3.08
CA GLU A 83 14.54 2.83 2.16
C GLU A 83 14.08 4.29 2.18
N LYS A 84 12.77 4.53 2.17
CA LYS A 84 12.19 5.88 2.00
C LYS A 84 11.89 6.59 3.32
N CYS A 85 11.78 5.85 4.41
CA CYS A 85 11.43 6.33 5.74
C CYS A 85 12.42 5.76 6.76
N PRO A 86 13.62 6.35 6.89
CA PRO A 86 14.59 5.93 7.89
C PRO A 86 14.05 6.23 9.29
N GLY A 87 13.40 5.23 9.90
CA GLY A 87 12.71 5.36 11.17
C GLY A 87 11.37 4.65 11.16
N ARG A 88 11.36 3.41 11.70
CA ARG A 88 10.15 2.57 11.75
C ARG A 88 9.03 3.13 12.63
N LYS A 89 9.30 4.19 13.41
CA LYS A 89 8.31 4.87 14.28
C LYS A 89 7.08 5.35 13.53
N LEU A 90 7.24 5.89 12.31
CA LEU A 90 6.11 6.36 11.51
C LEU A 90 5.25 5.19 11.01
N LEU A 91 5.88 4.09 10.59
CA LEU A 91 5.17 2.87 10.21
C LEU A 91 4.34 2.35 11.37
N PHE A 92 4.93 2.24 12.56
CA PHE A 92 4.24 1.71 13.72
C PHE A 92 3.16 2.64 14.25
N SER A 93 3.39 3.95 14.21
CA SER A 93 2.33 4.91 14.52
C SER A 93 1.17 4.77 13.54
N ALA A 94 1.43 4.66 12.22
CA ALA A 94 0.39 4.43 11.23
C ALA A 94 -0.33 3.09 11.46
N PHE A 95 0.43 2.02 11.76
CA PHE A 95 -0.07 0.69 12.05
C PHE A 95 -0.97 0.63 13.28
N ASN A 96 -0.51 1.15 14.41
CA ASN A 96 -1.31 1.21 15.64
C ASN A 96 -2.57 2.07 15.44
N ASN A 97 -2.46 3.17 14.70
CA ASN A 97 -3.62 3.98 14.35
C ASN A 97 -4.62 3.19 13.51
N SER A 98 -4.18 2.49 12.47
CA SER A 98 -5.05 1.67 11.62
C SER A 98 -5.70 0.55 12.43
N LEU A 99 -4.94 -0.20 13.24
CA LEU A 99 -5.50 -1.21 14.14
C LEU A 99 -6.60 -0.64 15.05
N LYS A 100 -6.39 0.56 15.60
CA LYS A 100 -7.39 1.26 16.39
C LYS A 100 -8.64 1.61 15.56
N TYR A 101 -8.47 2.13 14.35
CA TYR A 101 -9.61 2.43 13.46
C TYR A 101 -10.46 1.20 13.15
N PHE A 102 -9.85 0.03 13.03
CA PHE A 102 -10.55 -1.23 12.79
C PHE A 102 -10.99 -1.97 14.08
N GLY A 103 -10.77 -1.37 15.26
CA GLY A 103 -11.23 -1.95 16.53
C GLY A 103 -10.35 -3.07 17.11
N TYR A 104 -9.10 -3.21 16.65
CA TYR A 104 -8.14 -4.23 17.10
C TYR A 104 -7.18 -3.76 18.20
N GLU A 105 -7.50 -2.64 18.85
CA GLU A 105 -6.68 -1.90 19.83
C GLU A 105 -6.22 -2.71 21.05
N LYS A 106 -6.95 -3.77 21.45
CA LYS A 106 -6.64 -4.54 22.67
C LYS A 106 -5.68 -5.71 22.47
N ASN A 107 -5.36 -6.07 21.23
CA ASN A 107 -4.69 -7.33 20.95
C ASN A 107 -3.18 -7.20 20.69
N PHE A 108 -2.67 -5.97 20.46
CA PHE A 108 -1.34 -5.78 19.87
C PHE A 108 -0.62 -4.54 20.42
N GLU A 109 -0.22 -4.53 21.70
CA GLU A 109 0.89 -3.67 22.14
C GLU A 109 2.21 -4.29 21.71
N ILE A 110 2.60 -4.07 20.45
CA ILE A 110 3.85 -4.63 19.94
C ILE A 110 4.91 -3.55 19.89
N ASN A 111 5.92 -3.71 20.74
CA ASN A 111 7.15 -2.95 20.61
C ASN A 111 7.94 -3.51 19.41
N LEU A 112 7.68 -2.93 18.24
CA LEU A 112 8.32 -3.28 16.97
C LEU A 112 9.51 -2.37 16.63
N GLU A 113 9.75 -1.32 17.44
CA GLU A 113 10.80 -0.32 17.19
C GLU A 113 12.20 -0.93 17.06
N ASN A 114 12.47 -2.01 17.81
CA ASN A 114 13.78 -2.66 17.87
C ASN A 114 13.79 -4.10 17.29
N ALA A 115 12.72 -4.54 16.62
CA ALA A 115 12.70 -5.87 16.00
C ALA A 115 13.75 -5.96 14.87
N SER A 116 14.24 -7.14 14.51
CA SER A 116 14.91 -7.31 13.21
C SER A 116 13.87 -7.17 12.07
N HIS A 117 14.32 -7.09 10.81
CA HIS A 117 13.41 -7.10 9.66
C HIS A 117 12.58 -8.40 9.62
N GLU A 118 13.24 -9.55 9.81
CA GLU A 118 12.63 -10.88 9.87
C GLU A 118 11.63 -11.00 11.04
N ASP A 119 12.01 -10.54 12.23
CA ASP A 119 11.13 -10.54 13.40
C ASP A 119 9.89 -9.67 13.19
N LEU A 120 10.03 -8.57 12.45
CA LEU A 120 8.93 -7.68 12.15
C LEU A 120 7.92 -8.37 11.23
N ILE A 121 8.37 -8.99 10.14
CA ILE A 121 7.50 -9.76 9.24
C ILE A 121 6.79 -10.86 10.01
N TYR A 122 7.54 -11.67 10.76
CA TYR A 122 6.97 -12.75 11.57
C TYR A 122 5.90 -12.26 12.55
N LYS A 123 6.16 -11.14 13.24
CA LYS A 123 5.18 -10.55 14.16
C LYS A 123 3.95 -10.06 13.42
N LEU A 124 4.10 -9.42 12.27
CA LEU A 124 2.98 -8.98 11.42
C LEU A 124 2.14 -10.18 10.94
N GLU A 125 2.75 -11.26 10.46
CA GLU A 125 2.03 -12.49 10.09
C GLU A 125 1.24 -13.11 11.25
N LYS A 126 1.78 -13.07 12.47
CA LYS A 126 1.10 -13.58 13.66
C LYS A 126 -0.13 -12.75 14.02
N ILE A 127 -0.04 -11.44 13.86
CA ILE A 127 -1.16 -10.52 14.02
C ILE A 127 -2.25 -10.86 12.99
N GLU A 128 -1.86 -11.09 11.74
CA GLU A 128 -2.76 -11.37 10.63
C GLU A 128 -3.61 -12.62 10.89
N LYS A 129 -2.96 -13.69 11.32
CA LYS A 129 -3.65 -14.93 11.73
C LYS A 129 -4.63 -14.71 12.88
N GLY A 130 -4.39 -13.72 13.75
CA GLY A 130 -5.27 -13.38 14.87
C GLY A 130 -6.41 -12.41 14.52
N ILE A 131 -6.27 -11.62 13.46
CA ILE A 131 -7.21 -10.58 13.03
C ILE A 131 -8.16 -11.07 11.91
N GLY A 132 -7.83 -12.20 11.27
CA GLY A 132 -8.38 -12.55 9.97
C GLY A 132 -7.65 -11.77 8.88
N ASN A 133 -7.81 -12.16 7.61
CA ASN A 133 -7.08 -11.66 6.43
C ASN A 133 -7.20 -10.13 6.13
N ASN A 134 -7.62 -9.31 7.11
CA ASN A 134 -7.70 -7.86 7.01
C ASN A 134 -6.35 -7.17 7.25
N LEU A 135 -5.30 -7.90 7.66
CA LEU A 135 -4.01 -7.25 7.92
C LEU A 135 -3.31 -6.79 6.64
N GLY A 136 -3.47 -7.49 5.50
CA GLY A 136 -2.97 -7.03 4.21
C GLY A 136 -3.48 -5.63 3.84
N GLU A 137 -4.78 -5.36 4.08
CA GLU A 137 -5.38 -4.03 3.92
C GLU A 137 -4.80 -3.01 4.91
N ILE A 138 -4.67 -3.40 6.18
CA ILE A 138 -4.10 -2.55 7.22
C ILE A 138 -2.64 -2.19 6.87
N LYS A 139 -1.80 -3.16 6.52
CA LYS A 139 -0.41 -2.93 6.08
C LYS A 139 -0.39 -1.96 4.92
N THR A 140 -1.19 -2.21 3.90
CA THR A 140 -1.34 -1.35 2.73
C THR A 140 -1.69 0.11 3.10
N ILE A 141 -2.67 0.31 3.98
CA ILE A 141 -3.07 1.64 4.48
C ILE A 141 -1.92 2.30 5.26
N CYS A 142 -1.18 1.52 6.04
CA CYS A 142 -0.07 2.02 6.84
C CYS A 142 1.12 2.43 5.98
N PHE A 143 1.44 1.62 4.98
CA PHE A 143 2.51 1.89 4.04
C PHE A 143 2.20 3.11 3.19
N SER A 144 0.98 3.21 2.62
CA SER A 144 0.57 4.41 1.90
C SER A 144 0.66 5.65 2.78
N LYS A 145 0.06 5.65 3.97
CA LYS A 145 0.09 6.79 4.91
C LYS A 145 1.50 7.16 5.34
N GLY A 146 2.34 6.17 5.66
CA GLY A 146 3.72 6.40 6.07
C GLY A 146 4.60 6.92 4.94
N TYR A 147 4.43 6.41 3.72
CA TYR A 147 5.11 6.85 2.51
C TYR A 147 4.76 8.31 2.14
N PHE A 148 3.50 8.71 2.26
CA PHE A 148 3.10 10.10 2.05
C PHE A 148 3.59 11.02 3.18
N SER A 149 3.60 10.54 4.42
CA SER A 149 4.01 11.32 5.58
C SER A 149 5.53 11.60 5.57
N SER A 150 6.36 10.63 5.19
CA SER A 150 7.81 10.82 5.11
C SER A 150 8.21 11.80 3.99
N LYS A 151 7.51 11.78 2.86
CA LYS A 151 7.74 12.73 1.77
C LYS A 151 7.28 14.14 2.10
N ALA A 152 6.19 14.32 2.86
CA ALA A 152 5.80 15.64 3.40
C ALA A 152 6.86 16.22 4.34
N VAL A 153 7.54 15.37 5.11
CA VAL A 153 8.67 15.75 5.97
C VAL A 153 9.92 16.10 5.14
N GLN A 154 10.22 15.36 4.07
CA GLN A 154 11.34 15.67 3.17
C GLN A 154 11.12 16.92 2.29
N SER A 155 9.86 17.26 2.00
CA SER A 155 9.48 18.44 1.20
C SER A 155 9.25 19.71 2.04
N SER A 156 9.32 19.61 3.36
CA SER A 156 9.34 20.77 4.25
C SER A 156 10.79 21.21 4.45
N PRO A 157 11.27 22.29 3.80
CA PRO A 157 12.50 22.91 4.25
C PRO A 157 12.24 23.38 5.68
N LEU A 158 13.03 22.84 6.62
CA LEU A 158 13.12 23.40 7.96
C LEU A 158 13.34 24.90 7.82
N LYS A 159 12.28 25.69 8.10
CA LYS A 159 12.47 27.10 8.39
C LYS A 159 13.12 27.15 9.76
N VAL A 160 14.39 27.54 9.72
CA VAL A 160 15.25 27.93 10.85
C VAL A 160 14.49 28.79 11.84
#